data_AF-A0A2G5DA81-F1
#
_entry.id   AF-A0A2G5DA81-F1
#
_cell.length_a   1.000
_cell.length_b   1.000
_cell.length_c   1.000
_cell.angle_alpha   90.00
_cell.angle_beta   90.00
_cell.angle_gamma   90.00
#
_symmetry.space_group_name_H-M   'P 1'
#
loop_
_entity.id
_entity.type
_entity.pdbx_description
1 polymer ?
#
loop_
_entity_poly.entity_id
_entity_poly.type
_entity_poly.pdbx_seq_one_letter_code
_entity_poly.pdbx_strand_id
1 'polypeptide(L)'
;MMSPSSMLSSHLHLPLHSSSSCSRLTTTFFPCFSPIRLATNKTNVMSLSLLSSIRASSSSSAHEISSCLPLPENRVVLGCGAACIDYLATVDSYPNPDDKIRSTSLKIQGGGNAGNALTCAARLGLNPRLISKVADDAQGKGILEELEADGVDTSFFVVSKEGNSPFTYVIVDKETKTRTCIHTPLDPPMMPNELPQSSLLSALESARLVYFDGRLYETALVIGKEATRRNIPILVDAEKKREGLDDLLNLANYVVCSARFPQEWTEAPSIPSALVSMLLRLPNVKFVIVTLGEDGCMMLERSINTSPQLEEMDVDSLLNLLKQSIDGNTVIPTCVSSKVHPIALKRKMFKT
;
A
#
# COMPACT_ATOMS: atom_id res chain seq x y z
N MET A 1 1.17 -70.42 -18.68
CA MET A 1 -0.16 -70.34 -18.05
C MET A 1 -0.56 -68.87 -18.00
N MET A 2 -1.63 -68.55 -18.73
CA MET A 2 -2.52 -67.36 -18.76
C MET A 2 -1.99 -65.93 -18.50
N SER A 3 -2.24 -65.09 -19.52
CA SER A 3 -2.47 -63.63 -19.47
C SER A 3 -4.00 -63.33 -19.39
N PRO A 4 -4.49 -62.09 -19.62
CA PRO A 4 -4.93 -61.09 -18.64
C PRO A 4 -6.45 -60.74 -18.73
N SER A 5 -7.00 -59.93 -17.80
CA SER A 5 -8.27 -59.13 -17.83
C SER A 5 -8.65 -58.77 -16.37
N SER A 6 -9.27 -57.66 -15.96
CA SER A 6 -10.09 -56.63 -16.62
C SER A 6 -10.21 -55.38 -15.74
N MET A 7 -10.41 -54.24 -16.40
CA MET A 7 -10.93 -52.98 -15.88
C MET A 7 -12.15 -53.12 -14.98
N LEU A 8 -12.30 -52.18 -14.04
CA LEU A 8 -13.59 -51.59 -13.70
C LEU A 8 -13.39 -50.16 -13.18
N SER A 9 -13.86 -49.22 -13.99
CA SER A 9 -14.04 -47.81 -13.65
C SER A 9 -15.15 -47.69 -12.61
N SER A 10 -14.94 -46.87 -11.58
CA SER A 10 -16.03 -46.35 -10.76
C SER A 10 -16.02 -44.83 -10.85
N HIS A 11 -16.74 -44.32 -11.86
CA HIS A 11 -17.25 -42.96 -11.91
C HIS A 11 -18.16 -42.72 -10.71
N LEU A 12 -17.73 -41.84 -9.79
CA LEU A 12 -18.63 -41.19 -8.85
C LEU A 12 -19.07 -39.85 -9.45
N HIS A 13 -20.20 -39.91 -10.16
CA HIS A 13 -21.02 -38.75 -10.48
C HIS A 13 -21.61 -38.20 -9.18
N LEU A 14 -21.26 -36.96 -8.83
CA LEU A 14 -22.03 -36.14 -7.89
C LEU A 14 -22.83 -35.10 -8.70
N PRO A 15 -24.13 -34.92 -8.41
CA PRO A 15 -25.01 -34.12 -9.26
C PRO A 15 -24.80 -32.63 -9.05
N LEU A 16 -24.77 -31.90 -10.17
CA LEU A 16 -24.95 -30.46 -10.26
C LEU A 16 -26.36 -30.10 -9.78
N HIS A 17 -26.47 -29.52 -8.59
CA HIS A 17 -27.64 -28.77 -8.18
C HIS A 17 -27.31 -27.27 -8.19
N SER A 18 -27.79 -26.61 -9.24
CA SER A 18 -28.00 -25.18 -9.29
C SER A 18 -29.06 -24.79 -8.26
N SER A 19 -28.71 -23.95 -7.29
CA SER A 19 -29.68 -23.09 -6.64
C SER A 19 -29.02 -21.76 -6.26
N SER A 20 -29.60 -20.72 -6.83
CA SER A 20 -29.31 -19.31 -6.70
C SER A 20 -29.73 -18.78 -5.34
N SER A 21 -28.80 -18.16 -4.60
CA SER A 21 -29.12 -17.14 -3.61
C SER A 21 -27.88 -16.28 -3.34
N CYS A 22 -27.68 -15.27 -4.18
CA CYS A 22 -26.70 -14.21 -3.98
C CYS A 22 -27.24 -13.28 -2.87
N SER A 23 -26.77 -13.46 -1.65
CA SER A 23 -27.01 -12.52 -0.55
C SER A 23 -26.12 -11.30 -0.77
N ARG A 24 -26.73 -10.20 -1.21
CA ARG A 24 -26.11 -8.87 -1.32
C ARG A 24 -25.72 -8.40 0.08
N LEU A 25 -24.42 -8.30 0.34
CA LEU A 25 -23.89 -7.51 1.45
C LEU A 25 -23.87 -6.05 1.00
N THR A 26 -24.76 -5.26 1.60
CA THR A 26 -24.79 -3.80 1.46
C THR A 26 -23.61 -3.19 2.21
N THR A 27 -22.61 -2.70 1.46
CA THR A 27 -21.53 -1.87 2.01
C THR A 27 -22.01 -0.42 2.05
N THR A 28 -22.32 0.07 3.25
CA THR A 28 -22.66 1.47 3.53
C THR A 28 -21.39 2.32 3.50
N PHE A 29 -21.34 3.26 2.54
CA PHE A 29 -20.29 4.26 2.37
C PHE A 29 -20.53 5.50 3.25
N PHE A 30 -19.46 6.10 3.78
CA PHE A 30 -19.42 7.51 4.19
C PHE A 30 -18.14 8.18 3.66
N PRO A 31 -18.18 9.46 3.21
CA PRO A 31 -17.20 10.01 2.28
C PRO A 31 -16.06 10.84 2.91
N CYS A 32 -14.99 10.96 2.13
CA CYS A 32 -13.77 11.75 2.37
C CYS A 32 -13.87 13.16 1.74
N PHE A 33 -13.24 14.19 2.32
CA PHE A 33 -13.21 15.59 1.84
C PHE A 33 -11.78 16.13 1.54
N SER A 34 -11.73 17.19 0.72
CA SER A 34 -10.68 17.63 -0.24
C SER A 34 -9.50 18.48 0.26
N PRO A 35 -8.47 18.69 -0.62
CA PRO A 35 -7.93 20.06 -0.82
C PRO A 35 -7.82 20.52 -2.30
N ILE A 36 -7.65 21.84 -2.44
CA ILE A 36 -7.72 22.69 -3.65
C ILE A 36 -6.32 22.90 -4.26
N ARG A 37 -6.20 22.97 -5.60
CA ARG A 37 -4.96 23.25 -6.37
C ARG A 37 -4.81 24.73 -6.75
N LEU A 38 -3.58 25.27 -6.79
CA LEU A 38 -3.15 26.26 -7.82
C LEU A 38 -1.62 26.44 -7.98
N ALA A 39 -1.20 26.45 -9.25
CA ALA A 39 -0.06 27.04 -9.99
C ALA A 39 1.42 27.07 -9.48
N THR A 40 2.30 26.90 -10.47
CA THR A 40 3.76 26.70 -10.48
C THR A 40 4.60 27.98 -10.53
N ASN A 41 5.81 28.01 -9.91
CA ASN A 41 7.06 28.28 -10.63
C ASN A 41 8.34 28.07 -9.80
N LYS A 42 9.44 27.87 -10.56
CA LYS A 42 10.78 27.39 -10.23
C LYS A 42 11.51 28.18 -9.12
N THR A 43 11.96 27.48 -8.07
CA THR A 43 13.35 27.45 -7.53
C THR A 43 13.43 26.59 -6.27
N ASN A 44 14.51 25.83 -6.11
CA ASN A 44 14.78 24.91 -4.99
C ASN A 44 14.98 25.67 -3.66
N VAL A 45 14.20 25.34 -2.60
CA VAL A 45 14.49 25.38 -1.13
C VAL A 45 13.16 25.18 -0.33
N MET A 46 13.20 24.69 0.92
CA MET A 46 12.09 23.97 1.61
C MET A 46 11.14 24.81 2.54
N SER A 47 9.79 24.66 2.50
CA SER A 47 8.74 25.21 3.42
C SER A 47 7.24 25.01 3.00
N LEU A 48 6.26 24.59 3.89
CA LEU A 48 4.77 24.29 3.70
C LEU A 48 3.80 25.48 3.47
N SER A 49 2.51 25.24 3.17
CA SER A 49 1.45 26.28 3.07
C SER A 49 0.08 25.84 3.62
N LEU A 50 -0.68 26.78 4.22
CA LEU A 50 -2.03 26.61 4.79
C LEU A 50 -3.16 27.03 3.83
N LEU A 51 -4.29 26.33 3.87
CA LEU A 51 -5.62 26.83 3.46
C LEU A 51 -6.44 27.13 4.72
N SER A 52 -6.92 28.38 4.86
CA SER A 52 -7.70 28.85 6.01
C SER A 52 -9.19 28.55 5.87
N SER A 53 -9.81 28.04 6.95
CA SER A 53 -11.25 27.79 7.07
C SER A 53 -12.10 29.06 6.96
N ILE A 54 -13.15 29.00 6.15
CA ILE A 54 -14.21 30.01 6.02
C ILE A 54 -15.13 29.91 7.26
N ARG A 55 -15.32 31.02 7.98
CA ARG A 55 -16.37 31.14 9.00
C ARG A 55 -17.72 31.32 8.31
N ALA A 56 -18.62 30.35 8.42
CA ALA A 56 -20.02 30.53 8.06
C ALA A 56 -20.80 31.03 9.29
N SER A 57 -21.32 32.27 9.19
CA SER A 57 -22.33 32.81 10.09
C SER A 57 -23.70 32.21 9.77
N SER A 58 -24.48 31.99 10.82
CA SER A 58 -25.83 31.43 10.87
C SER A 58 -26.82 31.98 9.83
N SER A 59 -27.47 31.10 9.07
CA SER A 59 -28.94 31.08 8.92
C SER A 59 -29.38 29.84 8.13
N SER A 60 -30.59 29.39 8.46
CA SER A 60 -31.27 28.16 8.05
C SER A 60 -31.45 27.99 6.54
N SER A 61 -31.12 26.81 6.00
CA SER A 61 -31.95 26.03 5.08
C SER A 61 -31.24 24.71 4.73
N ALA A 62 -32.03 23.64 4.60
CA ALA A 62 -31.58 22.31 4.26
C ALA A 62 -30.90 22.32 2.88
N HIS A 63 -29.61 21.96 2.83
CA HIS A 63 -28.90 21.71 1.59
C HIS A 63 -28.39 20.27 1.56
N GLU A 64 -28.87 19.57 0.54
CA GLU A 64 -28.46 18.24 0.11
C GLU A 64 -26.94 18.09 0.10
N ILE A 65 -26.47 17.05 0.76
CA ILE A 65 -25.06 16.64 0.78
C ILE A 65 -24.78 15.96 -0.57
N SER A 66 -24.35 16.74 -1.55
CA SER A 66 -23.90 16.27 -2.86
C SER A 66 -22.61 16.97 -3.24
N SER A 67 -21.49 16.25 -3.16
CA SER A 67 -20.48 16.15 -4.24
C SER A 67 -19.20 15.48 -3.71
N CYS A 68 -18.99 14.21 -4.08
CA CYS A 68 -17.65 13.63 -4.11
C CYS A 68 -16.76 14.49 -5.01
N LEU A 69 -15.47 14.63 -4.65
CA LEU A 69 -14.48 15.15 -5.59
C LEU A 69 -14.62 14.39 -6.90
N PRO A 70 -14.69 15.07 -8.06
CA PRO A 70 -14.69 14.37 -9.33
C PRO A 70 -13.41 13.56 -9.41
N LEU A 71 -13.56 12.24 -9.54
CA LEU A 71 -12.44 11.35 -9.79
C LEU A 71 -11.66 11.93 -10.98
N PRO A 72 -10.31 11.97 -10.91
CA PRO A 72 -9.51 12.57 -11.98
C PRO A 72 -9.88 11.98 -13.34
N GLU A 73 -9.83 12.79 -14.39
CA GLU A 73 -10.19 12.37 -15.77
C GLU A 73 -9.37 11.17 -16.25
N ASN A 74 -8.20 10.93 -15.63
CA ASN A 74 -7.35 9.80 -15.90
C ASN A 74 -7.02 9.07 -14.59
N ARG A 75 -7.55 7.85 -14.44
CA ARG A 75 -7.66 7.12 -13.17
C ARG A 75 -6.67 5.97 -13.05
N VAL A 76 -5.73 5.86 -13.99
CA VAL A 76 -4.80 4.74 -14.03
C VAL A 76 -3.73 4.86 -12.96
N VAL A 77 -3.66 3.84 -12.11
CA VAL A 77 -2.57 3.63 -11.14
C VAL A 77 -1.87 2.33 -11.53
N LEU A 78 -0.57 2.38 -11.77
CA LEU A 78 0.21 1.18 -12.05
C LEU A 78 0.90 0.72 -10.76
N GLY A 79 0.70 -0.52 -10.34
CA GLY A 79 1.48 -1.14 -9.28
C GLY A 79 2.49 -2.14 -9.83
N CYS A 80 3.60 -2.31 -9.12
CA CYS A 80 4.46 -3.48 -9.25
C CYS A 80 4.84 -3.95 -7.85
N GLY A 81 4.61 -5.24 -7.58
CA GLY A 81 4.87 -5.80 -6.26
C GLY A 81 4.22 -7.15 -6.04
N ALA A 82 4.05 -7.52 -4.78
CA ALA A 82 3.50 -8.82 -4.40
C ALA A 82 1.98 -8.91 -4.57
N ALA A 83 1.56 -10.00 -5.19
CA ALA A 83 0.21 -10.55 -5.11
C ALA A 83 0.35 -12.02 -4.73
N CYS A 84 -0.44 -12.52 -3.79
CA CYS A 84 -0.38 -13.90 -3.32
C CYS A 84 -1.75 -14.41 -2.85
N ILE A 85 -1.82 -15.69 -2.49
CA ILE A 85 -2.94 -16.23 -1.71
C ILE A 85 -2.55 -16.34 -0.24
N ASP A 86 -3.41 -15.92 0.66
CA ASP A 86 -3.26 -16.13 2.09
C ASP A 86 -4.22 -17.24 2.56
N TYR A 87 -3.67 -18.21 3.30
CA TYR A 87 -4.39 -19.26 4.02
C TYR A 87 -4.53 -18.84 5.48
N LEU A 88 -5.68 -18.27 5.83
CA LEU A 88 -5.95 -17.73 7.15
C LEU A 88 -6.56 -18.80 8.06
N ALA A 89 -5.72 -19.46 8.86
CA ALA A 89 -6.14 -20.42 9.86
C ALA A 89 -6.34 -19.73 11.21
N THR A 90 -7.59 -19.62 11.67
CA THR A 90 -7.89 -19.05 12.99
C THR A 90 -7.78 -20.13 14.07
N VAL A 91 -7.05 -19.86 15.14
CA VAL A 91 -6.85 -20.77 16.29
C VAL A 91 -7.28 -20.09 17.58
N ASP A 92 -7.55 -20.88 18.62
CA ASP A 92 -7.95 -20.32 19.92
C ASP A 92 -6.74 -19.70 20.66
N SER A 93 -5.59 -20.36 20.59
CA SER A 93 -4.28 -19.88 21.05
C SER A 93 -3.18 -20.37 20.09
N TYR A 94 -2.00 -19.75 20.13
CA TYR A 94 -0.85 -20.26 19.37
C TYR A 94 -0.44 -21.66 19.84
N PRO A 95 -0.07 -22.56 18.91
CA PRO A 95 0.54 -23.83 19.28
C PRO A 95 1.94 -23.61 19.83
N ASN A 96 2.36 -24.43 20.79
CA ASN A 96 3.78 -24.57 21.12
C ASN A 96 4.50 -25.33 20.00
N PRO A 97 5.84 -25.26 19.93
CA PRO A 97 6.61 -26.14 19.06
C PRO A 97 6.23 -27.61 19.30
N ASP A 98 6.00 -28.36 18.21
CA ASP A 98 5.58 -29.77 18.20
C ASP A 98 4.11 -30.05 18.62
N ASP A 99 3.31 -29.01 18.89
CA ASP A 99 1.87 -29.19 19.13
C ASP A 99 1.09 -29.49 17.84
N LYS A 100 0.04 -30.29 17.98
CA LYS A 100 -0.98 -30.51 16.95
C LYS A 100 -2.32 -29.98 17.43
N ILE A 101 -2.73 -28.85 16.90
CA ILE A 101 -4.01 -28.20 17.24
C ILE A 101 -4.99 -28.21 16.05
N ARG A 102 -6.26 -27.87 16.33
CA ARG A 102 -7.30 -27.72 15.31
C ARG A 102 -7.57 -26.24 15.06
N SER A 103 -7.70 -25.84 13.81
CA SER A 103 -8.21 -24.50 13.47
C SER A 103 -9.71 -24.40 13.74
N THR A 104 -10.15 -23.25 14.21
CA THR A 104 -11.57 -22.91 14.39
C THR A 104 -12.23 -22.44 13.10
N SER A 105 -11.46 -21.87 12.18
CA SER A 105 -11.89 -21.60 10.80
C SER A 105 -10.69 -21.52 9.87
N LEU A 106 -10.94 -21.74 8.57
CA LEU A 106 -10.01 -21.53 7.48
C LEU A 106 -10.66 -20.61 6.45
N LYS A 107 -9.95 -19.57 6.04
CA LYS A 107 -10.29 -18.74 4.87
C LYS A 107 -9.12 -18.74 3.90
N ILE A 108 -9.43 -18.68 2.62
CA ILE A 108 -8.45 -18.54 1.54
C ILE A 108 -8.84 -17.25 0.83
N GLN A 109 -7.91 -16.29 0.77
CA GLN A 109 -8.16 -14.95 0.22
C GLN A 109 -6.93 -14.44 -0.50
N GLY A 110 -7.12 -13.49 -1.42
CA GLY A 110 -6.05 -12.72 -2.02
C GLY A 110 -5.28 -11.91 -0.98
N GLY A 111 -3.98 -11.78 -1.22
CA GLY A 111 -3.06 -11.06 -0.37
C GLY A 111 -1.92 -10.43 -1.17
N GLY A 112 -0.86 -10.08 -0.46
CA GLY A 112 0.28 -9.32 -1.01
C GLY A 112 0.02 -7.82 -0.99
N ASN A 113 1.05 -7.04 -0.67
CA ASN A 113 0.89 -5.61 -0.41
C ASN A 113 0.38 -4.87 -1.66
N ALA A 114 0.94 -5.13 -2.84
CA ALA A 114 0.47 -4.54 -4.09
C ALA A 114 -0.91 -5.04 -4.51
N GLY A 115 -1.20 -6.34 -4.36
CA GLY A 115 -2.54 -6.89 -4.58
C GLY A 115 -3.60 -6.17 -3.74
N ASN A 116 -3.38 -6.09 -2.43
CA ASN A 116 -4.28 -5.42 -1.49
C ASN A 116 -4.44 -3.92 -1.78
N ALA A 117 -3.33 -3.21 -2.03
CA ALA A 117 -3.36 -1.78 -2.31
C ALA A 117 -4.14 -1.45 -3.58
N LEU A 118 -3.98 -2.26 -4.63
CA LEU A 118 -4.65 -2.03 -5.90
C LEU A 118 -6.10 -2.50 -5.91
N THR A 119 -6.45 -3.57 -5.20
CA THR A 119 -7.86 -3.89 -4.92
C THR A 119 -8.56 -2.74 -4.19
N CYS A 120 -7.89 -2.11 -3.21
CA CYS A 120 -8.41 -0.93 -2.54
C CYS A 120 -8.60 0.25 -3.53
N ALA A 121 -7.61 0.51 -4.38
CA ALA A 121 -7.69 1.54 -5.41
C ALA A 121 -8.87 1.32 -6.37
N ALA A 122 -9.11 0.08 -6.82
CA ALA A 122 -10.24 -0.27 -7.67
C ALA A 122 -11.58 0.01 -6.98
N ARG A 123 -11.72 -0.42 -5.72
CA ARG A 123 -12.93 -0.19 -4.91
C ARG A 123 -13.20 1.29 -4.60
N LEU A 124 -12.16 2.13 -4.65
CA LEU A 124 -12.27 3.60 -4.57
C LEU A 124 -12.59 4.27 -5.92
N GLY A 125 -12.79 3.49 -6.98
CA GLY A 125 -13.18 3.97 -8.31
C GLY A 125 -12.01 4.34 -9.23
N LEU A 126 -10.79 3.92 -8.90
CA LEU A 126 -9.62 4.04 -9.78
C LEU A 126 -9.53 2.87 -10.75
N ASN A 127 -8.62 2.95 -11.72
CA ASN A 127 -8.38 1.93 -12.73
C ASN A 127 -6.98 1.32 -12.55
N PRO A 128 -6.78 0.47 -11.52
CA PRO A 128 -5.47 -0.06 -11.23
C PRO A 128 -5.03 -1.11 -12.25
N ARG A 129 -3.74 -1.10 -12.57
CA ARG A 129 -3.03 -2.13 -13.34
C ARG A 129 -1.95 -2.70 -12.45
N LEU A 130 -1.73 -4.01 -12.50
CA LEU A 130 -0.70 -4.65 -11.69
C LEU A 130 0.27 -5.44 -12.56
N ILE A 131 1.55 -5.11 -12.42
CA ILE A 131 2.66 -5.94 -12.89
C ILE A 131 3.10 -6.83 -11.73
N SER A 132 2.97 -8.13 -11.91
CA SER A 132 3.49 -9.13 -10.98
C SER A 132 3.70 -10.45 -11.72
N LYS A 133 4.02 -11.52 -10.99
CA LYS A 133 4.22 -12.85 -11.57
C LYS A 133 3.55 -13.91 -10.73
N VAL A 134 2.95 -14.88 -11.41
CA VAL A 134 2.35 -16.09 -10.85
C VAL A 134 2.83 -17.30 -11.65
N ALA A 135 2.63 -18.50 -11.11
CA ALA A 135 2.76 -19.74 -11.87
C ALA A 135 1.41 -20.14 -12.48
N ASP A 136 1.44 -21.00 -13.49
CA ASP A 136 0.28 -21.66 -14.10
C ASP A 136 -0.22 -22.80 -13.20
N ASP A 137 -0.57 -22.44 -11.97
CA ASP A 137 -1.08 -23.32 -10.92
C ASP A 137 -2.44 -22.82 -10.39
N ALA A 138 -3.07 -23.60 -9.51
CA ALA A 138 -4.38 -23.26 -8.95
C ALA A 138 -4.35 -21.93 -8.17
N GLN A 139 -3.23 -21.63 -7.52
CA GLN A 139 -3.09 -20.41 -6.72
C GLN A 139 -2.93 -19.19 -7.60
N GLY A 140 -2.12 -19.28 -8.66
CA GLY A 140 -1.93 -18.23 -9.64
C GLY A 140 -3.23 -17.90 -10.36
N LYS A 141 -3.98 -18.92 -10.77
CA LYS A 141 -5.32 -18.74 -11.32
C LYS A 141 -6.26 -18.03 -10.33
N GLY A 142 -6.27 -18.46 -9.06
CA GLY A 142 -7.10 -17.83 -8.02
C GLY A 142 -6.73 -16.36 -7.76
N ILE A 143 -5.43 -16.01 -7.77
CA ILE A 143 -4.94 -14.63 -7.62
C ILE A 143 -5.48 -13.75 -8.75
N LEU A 144 -5.36 -14.21 -10.00
CA LEU A 144 -5.81 -13.46 -11.17
C LEU A 144 -7.33 -13.27 -11.15
N GLU A 145 -8.09 -14.34 -10.91
CA GLU A 145 -9.55 -14.30 -10.85
C GLU A 145 -10.08 -13.34 -9.77
N GLU A 146 -9.47 -13.33 -8.58
CA GLU A 146 -9.87 -12.44 -7.48
C GLU A 146 -9.56 -10.97 -7.79
N LEU A 147 -8.36 -10.69 -8.31
CA LEU A 147 -7.95 -9.33 -8.71
C LEU A 147 -8.86 -8.77 -9.81
N GLU A 148 -9.16 -9.58 -10.83
CA GLU A 148 -10.05 -9.21 -11.93
C GLU A 148 -11.48 -8.95 -11.45
N ALA A 149 -11.98 -9.78 -10.53
CA ALA A 149 -13.30 -9.61 -9.93
C ALA A 149 -13.42 -8.29 -9.13
N ASP A 150 -12.31 -7.81 -8.55
CA ASP A 150 -12.24 -6.52 -7.88
C ASP A 150 -11.96 -5.33 -8.83
N GLY A 151 -11.76 -5.58 -10.13
CA GLY A 151 -11.55 -4.55 -11.15
C GLY A 151 -10.09 -4.13 -11.33
N VAL A 152 -9.13 -4.96 -10.92
CA VAL A 152 -7.70 -4.77 -11.20
C VAL A 152 -7.35 -5.39 -12.56
N ASP A 153 -6.70 -4.61 -13.42
CA ASP A 153 -6.21 -5.10 -14.72
C ASP A 153 -4.94 -5.94 -14.54
N THR A 154 -5.09 -7.24 -14.81
CA THR A 154 -4.08 -8.30 -14.69
C THR A 154 -3.37 -8.60 -16.01
N SER A 155 -3.65 -7.86 -17.10
CA SER A 155 -3.10 -8.12 -18.44
C SER A 155 -1.57 -8.03 -18.51
N PHE A 156 -0.92 -7.50 -17.47
CA PHE A 156 0.53 -7.33 -17.35
C PHE A 156 1.19 -8.33 -16.39
N PHE A 157 0.47 -9.35 -15.93
CA PHE A 157 1.06 -10.44 -15.18
C PHE A 157 1.92 -11.34 -16.07
N VAL A 158 3.06 -11.75 -15.54
CA VAL A 158 3.83 -12.87 -16.10
C VAL A 158 3.26 -14.17 -15.52
N VAL A 159 2.92 -15.12 -16.39
CA VAL A 159 2.46 -16.46 -15.99
C VAL A 159 3.54 -17.47 -16.34
N SER A 160 4.24 -17.96 -15.33
CA SER A 160 5.28 -18.99 -15.46
C SER A 160 4.66 -20.36 -15.70
N LYS A 161 5.18 -21.14 -16.65
CA LYS A 161 4.76 -22.54 -16.84
C LYS A 161 5.40 -23.51 -15.84
N GLU A 162 6.34 -23.02 -15.05
CA GLU A 162 7.10 -23.79 -14.06
C GLU A 162 7.00 -23.15 -12.68
N GLY A 163 7.29 -23.95 -11.66
CA GLY A 163 7.39 -23.49 -10.27
C GLY A 163 6.04 -23.31 -9.58
N ASN A 164 5.95 -22.37 -8.64
CA ASN A 164 4.77 -22.12 -7.82
C ASN A 164 4.46 -20.63 -7.64
N SER A 165 3.17 -20.31 -7.56
CA SER A 165 2.70 -19.00 -7.16
C SER A 165 2.99 -18.75 -5.67
N PRO A 166 3.15 -17.48 -5.24
CA PRO A 166 3.39 -17.15 -3.85
C PRO A 166 2.12 -17.36 -3.02
N PHE A 167 2.31 -17.83 -1.79
CA PHE A 167 1.22 -17.93 -0.81
C PHE A 167 1.74 -17.79 0.62
N THR A 168 0.85 -17.49 1.56
CA THR A 168 1.20 -17.30 2.97
C THR A 168 0.28 -18.13 3.86
N TYR A 169 0.85 -18.90 4.78
CA TYR A 169 0.09 -19.42 5.92
C TYR A 169 0.00 -18.34 7.00
N VAL A 170 -1.22 -17.96 7.37
CA VAL A 170 -1.48 -16.94 8.38
C VAL A 170 -2.21 -17.59 9.54
N ILE A 171 -1.50 -17.76 10.66
CA ILE A 171 -2.10 -18.21 11.92
C ILE A 171 -2.68 -16.97 12.60
N VAL A 172 -4.00 -16.92 12.74
CA VAL A 172 -4.72 -15.84 13.42
C VAL A 172 -5.07 -16.30 14.82
N ASP A 173 -4.46 -15.67 15.81
CA ASP A 173 -4.62 -16.05 17.21
C ASP A 173 -5.71 -15.21 17.91
N LYS A 174 -6.71 -15.88 18.46
CA LYS A 174 -7.79 -15.22 19.21
C LYS A 174 -7.37 -14.77 20.60
N GLU A 175 -6.41 -15.44 21.24
CA GLU A 175 -6.01 -15.13 22.61
C GLU A 175 -5.22 -13.82 22.64
N THR A 176 -4.12 -13.75 21.88
CA THR A 176 -3.26 -12.56 21.85
C THR A 176 -3.72 -11.48 20.88
N LYS A 177 -4.72 -11.76 20.04
CA LYS A 177 -5.20 -10.85 18.96
C LYS A 177 -4.09 -10.48 17.97
N THR A 178 -3.13 -11.38 17.76
CA THR A 178 -2.04 -11.19 16.79
C THR A 178 -2.15 -12.19 15.65
N ARG A 179 -1.24 -12.07 14.68
CA ARG A 179 -1.07 -13.05 13.61
C ARG A 179 0.40 -13.39 13.40
N THR A 180 0.66 -14.62 12.99
CA THR A 180 1.97 -15.08 12.52
C THR A 180 1.86 -15.53 11.07
N CYS A 181 2.79 -15.06 10.23
CA CYS A 181 2.78 -15.32 8.79
C CYS A 181 4.00 -16.15 8.40
N ILE A 182 3.78 -17.29 7.74
CA ILE A 182 4.82 -18.13 7.14
C ILE A 182 4.63 -18.05 5.63
N HIS A 183 5.56 -17.39 4.95
CA HIS A 183 5.43 -17.04 3.54
C HIS A 183 6.23 -17.99 2.64
N THR A 184 5.59 -18.55 1.63
CA THR A 184 6.24 -19.24 0.51
C THR A 184 6.36 -18.26 -0.65
N PRO A 185 7.60 -17.92 -1.07
CA PRO A 185 7.82 -16.98 -2.16
C PRO A 185 7.42 -17.58 -3.51
N LEU A 186 7.27 -16.68 -4.49
CA LEU A 186 7.20 -17.04 -5.90
C LEU A 186 8.52 -17.70 -6.32
N ASP A 187 8.43 -18.83 -7.01
CA ASP A 187 9.56 -19.52 -7.62
C ASP A 187 9.16 -19.99 -9.03
N PRO A 188 9.94 -19.71 -10.09
CA PRO A 188 11.12 -18.83 -10.09
C PRO A 188 10.73 -17.34 -9.89
N PRO A 189 11.64 -16.51 -9.36
CA PRO A 189 11.39 -15.08 -9.17
C PRO A 189 11.10 -14.39 -10.52
N MET A 190 10.47 -13.21 -10.45
CA MET A 190 10.27 -12.38 -11.65
C MET A 190 11.58 -11.70 -12.03
N MET A 191 11.98 -11.87 -13.27
CA MET A 191 13.15 -11.22 -13.85
C MET A 191 12.73 -10.03 -14.73
N PRO A 192 13.52 -8.94 -14.81
CA PRO A 192 13.15 -7.77 -15.60
C PRO A 192 12.95 -8.05 -17.11
N ASN A 193 13.65 -9.05 -17.65
CA ASN A 193 13.55 -9.43 -19.07
C ASN A 193 12.24 -10.16 -19.41
N GLU A 194 11.49 -10.64 -18.42
CA GLU A 194 10.16 -11.23 -18.61
C GLU A 194 9.08 -10.17 -18.85
N LEU A 195 9.40 -8.88 -18.69
CA LEU A 195 8.53 -7.76 -19.01
C LEU A 195 9.01 -7.10 -20.32
N PRO A 196 8.40 -7.41 -21.49
CA PRO A 196 8.78 -6.79 -22.74
C PRO A 196 8.61 -5.27 -22.69
N GLN A 197 9.50 -4.54 -23.38
CA GLN A 197 9.44 -3.08 -23.43
C GLN A 197 8.06 -2.58 -23.87
N SER A 198 7.44 -3.18 -24.90
CA SER A 198 6.09 -2.81 -25.35
C SER A 198 5.04 -2.93 -24.25
N SER A 199 5.07 -4.01 -23.47
CA SER A 199 4.16 -4.24 -22.35
C SER A 199 4.37 -3.22 -21.25
N LEU A 200 5.62 -2.88 -20.92
CA LEU A 200 5.95 -1.82 -19.98
C LEU A 200 5.39 -0.45 -20.42
N LEU A 201 5.62 -0.07 -21.69
CA LEU A 201 5.17 1.22 -22.21
C LEU A 201 3.64 1.32 -22.22
N SER A 202 2.94 0.21 -22.50
CA SER A 202 1.48 0.11 -22.46
C SER A 202 0.94 0.14 -21.03
N ALA A 203 1.58 -0.55 -20.09
CA ALA A 203 1.20 -0.52 -18.67
C ALA A 203 1.24 0.92 -18.10
N LEU A 204 2.28 1.67 -18.47
CA LEU A 204 2.47 3.08 -18.08
C LEU A 204 1.64 4.08 -18.88
N GLU A 205 0.96 3.65 -19.94
CA GLU A 205 0.13 4.55 -20.74
C GLU A 205 -0.99 5.13 -19.87
N SER A 206 -1.13 6.46 -19.88
CA SER A 206 -2.11 7.18 -19.07
C SER A 206 -1.95 7.05 -17.54
N ALA A 207 -0.95 6.32 -17.04
CA ALA A 207 -0.72 6.18 -15.61
C ALA A 207 -0.42 7.55 -14.98
N ARG A 208 -1.10 7.83 -13.85
CA ARG A 208 -0.94 9.07 -13.07
C ARG A 208 -0.15 8.87 -11.78
N LEU A 209 0.07 7.62 -11.39
CA LEU A 209 0.86 7.23 -10.23
C LEU A 209 1.42 5.83 -10.48
N VAL A 210 2.66 5.60 -10.05
CA VAL A 210 3.24 4.27 -9.93
C VAL A 210 3.40 3.91 -8.46
N TYR A 211 2.99 2.72 -8.07
CA TYR A 211 3.05 2.18 -6.71
C TYR A 211 4.03 1.01 -6.63
N PHE A 212 4.89 1.01 -5.61
CA PHE A 212 5.79 -0.09 -5.29
C PHE A 212 5.71 -0.47 -3.81
N ASP A 213 5.77 -1.74 -3.48
CA ASP A 213 5.79 -2.27 -2.10
C ASP A 213 7.18 -2.81 -1.66
N GLY A 214 8.20 -2.54 -2.47
CA GLY A 214 9.55 -3.05 -2.28
C GLY A 214 9.74 -4.53 -2.59
N ARG A 215 8.77 -5.20 -3.24
CA ARG A 215 8.92 -6.54 -3.81
C ARG A 215 9.20 -6.46 -5.30
N LEU A 216 9.71 -7.56 -5.87
CA LEU A 216 10.10 -7.66 -7.28
C LEU A 216 11.02 -6.49 -7.69
N TYR A 217 11.96 -6.13 -6.81
CA TYR A 217 12.65 -4.83 -6.84
C TYR A 217 13.42 -4.59 -8.14
N GLU A 218 14.01 -5.63 -8.75
CA GLU A 218 14.72 -5.50 -10.02
C GLU A 218 13.79 -5.01 -11.13
N THR A 219 12.62 -5.62 -11.27
CA THR A 219 11.59 -5.21 -12.24
C THR A 219 10.99 -3.86 -11.86
N ALA A 220 10.70 -3.64 -10.58
CA ALA A 220 10.19 -2.37 -10.07
C ALA A 220 11.15 -1.20 -10.38
N LEU A 221 12.46 -1.42 -10.34
CA LEU A 221 13.47 -0.41 -10.69
C LEU A 221 13.46 -0.07 -12.19
N VAL A 222 13.26 -1.06 -13.06
CA VAL A 222 13.09 -0.81 -14.50
C VAL A 222 11.84 0.04 -14.75
N ILE A 223 10.72 -0.31 -14.10
CA ILE A 223 9.47 0.47 -14.18
C ILE A 223 9.67 1.87 -13.62
N GLY A 224 10.31 2.01 -12.46
CA GLY A 224 10.54 3.29 -11.77
C GLY A 224 11.42 4.25 -12.58
N LYS A 225 12.45 3.73 -13.27
CA LYS A 225 13.27 4.54 -14.19
C LYS A 225 12.46 5.07 -15.37
N GLU A 226 11.60 4.25 -15.97
CA GLU A 226 10.74 4.68 -17.09
C GLU A 226 9.65 5.66 -16.62
N ALA A 227 9.03 5.40 -15.46
CA ALA A 227 8.08 6.31 -14.84
C ALA A 227 8.71 7.69 -14.56
N THR A 228 9.95 7.70 -14.06
CA THR A 228 10.73 8.92 -13.84
C THR A 228 10.97 9.67 -15.15
N ARG A 229 11.38 8.98 -16.23
CA ARG A 229 11.53 9.60 -17.56
C ARG A 229 10.24 10.26 -18.08
N ARG A 230 9.08 9.69 -17.72
CA ARG A 230 7.75 10.19 -18.10
C ARG A 230 7.17 11.22 -17.13
N ASN A 231 7.89 11.55 -16.05
CA ASN A 231 7.41 12.41 -14.96
C ASN A 231 6.11 11.89 -14.31
N ILE A 232 5.94 10.56 -14.26
CA ILE A 232 4.85 9.93 -13.52
C ILE A 232 5.30 9.82 -12.06
N PRO A 233 4.53 10.34 -11.10
CA PRO A 233 4.94 10.30 -9.70
C PRO A 233 4.99 8.86 -9.17
N ILE A 234 5.94 8.60 -8.28
CA ILE A 234 6.16 7.29 -7.67
C ILE A 234 5.81 7.35 -6.18
N LEU A 235 4.97 6.42 -5.74
CA LEU A 235 4.67 6.13 -4.35
C LEU A 235 5.34 4.80 -3.96
N VAL A 236 6.13 4.81 -2.91
CA VAL A 236 6.73 3.60 -2.32
C VAL A 236 6.10 3.34 -0.96
N ASP A 237 5.52 2.14 -0.79
CA ASP A 237 5.14 1.57 0.50
C ASP A 237 6.33 0.82 1.11
N ALA A 238 6.91 1.40 2.16
CA ALA A 238 8.10 0.94 2.84
C ALA A 238 7.74 0.29 4.19
N GLU A 239 7.46 -1.01 4.15
CA GLU A 239 7.04 -1.77 5.33
C GLU A 239 8.22 -2.15 6.24
N LYS A 240 9.32 -2.62 5.66
CA LYS A 240 10.53 -3.08 6.36
C LYS A 240 11.76 -2.95 5.45
N LYS A 241 12.96 -2.90 6.02
CA LYS A 241 14.22 -2.96 5.25
C LYS A 241 14.25 -4.23 4.39
N ARG A 242 14.55 -4.07 3.10
CA ARG A 242 14.69 -5.15 2.12
C ARG A 242 15.72 -4.74 1.08
N GLU A 243 16.30 -5.75 0.41
CA GLU A 243 17.17 -5.52 -0.73
C GLU A 243 16.45 -4.72 -1.83
N GLY A 244 17.17 -3.79 -2.46
CA GLY A 244 16.66 -2.93 -3.54
C GLY A 244 15.67 -1.83 -3.13
N LEU A 245 15.19 -1.81 -1.89
CA LEU A 245 14.24 -0.79 -1.43
C LEU A 245 14.86 0.62 -1.45
N ASP A 246 16.14 0.76 -1.10
CA ASP A 246 16.83 2.06 -1.10
C ASP A 246 16.87 2.70 -2.50
N ASP A 247 17.10 1.90 -3.53
CA ASP A 247 17.07 2.37 -4.92
C ASP A 247 15.67 2.83 -5.33
N LEU A 248 14.62 2.13 -4.90
CA LEU A 248 13.23 2.55 -5.13
C LEU A 248 12.89 3.84 -4.37
N LEU A 249 13.35 3.97 -3.12
CA LEU A 249 13.16 5.18 -2.31
C LEU A 249 13.82 6.40 -2.94
N ASN A 250 14.98 6.25 -3.59
CA ASN A 250 15.65 7.33 -4.32
C ASN A 250 14.83 7.85 -5.53
N LEU A 251 13.99 6.99 -6.12
CA LEU A 251 13.06 7.36 -7.20
C LEU A 251 11.73 7.92 -6.69
N ALA A 252 11.41 7.73 -5.40
CA ALA A 252 10.10 8.03 -4.85
C ALA A 252 9.80 9.54 -4.81
N ASN A 253 8.55 9.90 -5.07
CA ASN A 253 7.99 11.22 -4.77
C ASN A 253 7.17 11.22 -3.49
N TYR A 254 6.61 10.06 -3.14
CA TYR A 254 5.80 9.86 -1.95
C TYR A 254 6.26 8.58 -1.28
N VAL A 255 6.35 8.60 0.05
CA VAL A 255 6.68 7.40 0.83
C VAL A 255 5.61 7.21 1.89
N VAL A 256 5.05 6.02 1.95
CA VAL A 256 4.22 5.56 3.08
C VAL A 256 5.01 4.46 3.77
N CYS A 257 5.01 4.43 5.10
CA CYS A 257 5.81 3.46 5.83
C CYS A 257 5.13 2.96 7.10
N SER A 258 5.51 1.76 7.52
CA SER A 258 5.07 1.17 8.78
C SER A 258 5.70 1.90 9.98
N ALA A 259 5.09 1.79 11.16
CA ALA A 259 5.51 2.52 12.37
C ALA A 259 7.00 2.40 12.70
N ARG A 260 7.60 1.22 12.48
CA ARG A 260 9.00 0.94 12.83
C ARG A 260 10.00 1.32 11.74
N PHE A 261 9.56 1.33 10.49
CA PHE A 261 10.44 1.48 9.34
C PHE A 261 11.30 2.76 9.37
N PRO A 262 10.77 3.97 9.65
CA PRO A 262 11.58 5.20 9.65
C PRO A 262 12.77 5.14 10.60
N GLN A 263 12.55 4.68 11.84
CA GLN A 263 13.61 4.62 12.85
C GLN A 263 14.62 3.54 12.52
N GLU A 264 14.16 2.36 12.07
CA GLU A 264 15.06 1.31 11.61
C GLU A 264 15.93 1.81 10.45
N TRP A 265 15.33 2.45 9.44
CA TRP A 265 16.02 2.93 8.25
C TRP A 265 16.98 4.09 8.50
N THR A 266 16.62 5.02 9.38
CA THR A 266 17.43 6.22 9.65
C THR A 266 18.37 6.10 10.84
N GLU A 267 18.13 5.14 11.73
CA GLU A 267 18.74 5.01 13.06
C GLU A 267 18.44 6.22 13.99
N ALA A 268 17.40 6.99 13.67
CA ALA A 268 17.01 8.15 14.46
C ALA A 268 16.29 7.74 15.77
N PRO A 269 16.43 8.55 16.83
CA PRO A 269 15.92 8.22 18.17
C PRO A 269 14.40 8.29 18.30
N SER A 270 13.71 8.99 17.40
CA SER A 270 12.26 9.16 17.43
C SER A 270 11.66 9.09 16.03
N ILE A 271 10.38 8.76 15.92
CA ILE A 271 9.65 8.78 14.64
C ILE A 271 9.73 10.16 13.96
N PRO A 272 9.51 11.30 14.66
CA PRO A 272 9.57 12.60 14.00
C PRO A 272 10.97 12.94 13.47
N SER A 273 12.03 12.68 14.26
CA SER A 273 13.41 12.87 13.80
C SER A 273 13.77 11.92 12.65
N ALA A 274 13.23 10.71 12.64
CA ALA A 274 13.36 9.77 11.52
C ALA A 274 12.71 10.32 10.24
N LEU A 275 11.49 10.85 10.29
CA LEU A 275 10.82 11.42 9.12
C LEU A 275 11.61 12.60 8.52
N VAL A 276 12.16 13.48 9.38
CA VAL A 276 13.03 14.57 8.93
C VAL A 276 14.28 14.03 8.24
N SER A 277 14.93 13.02 8.85
CA SER A 277 16.11 12.37 8.28
C SER A 277 15.79 11.69 6.93
N MET A 278 14.61 11.06 6.78
CA MET A 278 14.15 10.52 5.50
C MET A 278 14.01 11.59 4.42
N LEU A 279 13.34 12.71 4.70
CA LEU A 279 13.24 13.81 3.74
C LEU A 279 14.62 14.41 3.42
N LEU A 280 15.54 14.51 4.36
CA LEU A 280 16.89 15.00 4.06
C LEU A 280 17.69 14.06 3.16
N ARG A 281 17.55 12.74 3.35
CA ARG A 281 18.24 11.72 2.55
C ARG A 281 17.58 11.47 1.18
N LEU A 282 16.27 11.75 1.05
CA LEU A 282 15.48 11.49 -0.17
C LEU A 282 14.96 12.82 -0.78
N PRO A 283 15.76 13.49 -1.63
CA PRO A 283 15.46 14.85 -2.09
C PRO A 283 14.21 14.95 -2.98
N ASN A 284 13.86 13.86 -3.68
CA ASN A 284 12.71 13.81 -4.59
C ASN A 284 11.36 13.64 -3.86
N VAL A 285 11.41 13.23 -2.58
CA VAL A 285 10.22 12.97 -1.78
C VAL A 285 9.59 14.29 -1.34
N LYS A 286 8.31 14.43 -1.71
CA LYS A 286 7.44 15.55 -1.38
C LYS A 286 6.79 15.36 -0.01
N PHE A 287 6.39 14.16 0.36
CA PHE A 287 5.97 13.86 1.72
C PHE A 287 6.26 12.41 2.10
N VAL A 288 6.45 12.19 3.39
CA VAL A 288 6.52 10.87 4.01
C VAL A 288 5.36 10.74 4.99
N ILE A 289 4.65 9.62 4.94
CA ILE A 289 3.62 9.24 5.90
C ILE A 289 4.09 8.01 6.66
N VAL A 290 3.95 8.02 7.98
CA VAL A 290 4.10 6.85 8.84
C VAL A 290 2.75 6.48 9.45
N THR A 291 2.33 5.23 9.28
CA THR A 291 1.11 4.70 9.90
C THR A 291 1.42 4.20 11.31
N LEU A 292 0.56 4.53 12.28
CA LEU A 292 0.73 4.26 13.71
C LEU A 292 -0.37 3.34 14.26
N GLY A 293 -0.98 2.52 13.40
CA GLY A 293 -2.04 1.60 13.80
C GLY A 293 -3.30 2.36 14.25
N GLU A 294 -3.80 2.04 15.43
CA GLU A 294 -4.98 2.70 16.01
C GLU A 294 -4.75 4.18 16.35
N ASP A 295 -3.48 4.59 16.51
CA ASP A 295 -3.09 6.00 16.73
C ASP A 295 -3.12 6.83 15.43
N GLY A 296 -3.56 6.26 14.31
CA GLY A 296 -3.71 6.95 13.02
C GLY A 296 -2.40 7.01 12.23
N CYS A 297 -2.02 8.20 11.78
CA CYS A 297 -0.79 8.39 11.01
C CYS A 297 -0.18 9.79 11.23
N MET A 298 1.09 9.92 10.88
CA MET A 298 1.81 11.19 10.87
C MET A 298 2.36 11.45 9.48
N MET A 299 2.14 12.64 8.94
CA MET A 299 2.67 13.07 7.66
C MET A 299 3.68 14.20 7.87
N LEU A 300 4.84 14.07 7.26
CA LEU A 300 5.79 15.17 7.11
C LEU A 300 5.94 15.50 5.63
N GLU A 301 5.52 16.69 5.26
CA GLU A 301 5.63 17.19 3.89
C GLU A 301 6.84 18.12 3.77
N ARG A 302 7.55 18.03 2.66
CA ARG A 302 8.46 19.04 2.14
C ARG A 302 7.62 19.99 1.32
N SER A 303 7.80 21.28 1.54
CA SER A 303 7.25 22.24 0.60
C SER A 303 8.31 23.23 0.17
N ILE A 304 7.95 24.26 -0.58
CA ILE A 304 8.87 24.97 -1.47
C ILE A 304 8.94 26.49 -1.20
N ASN A 305 8.14 27.05 -0.28
CA ASN A 305 7.94 28.50 -0.15
C ASN A 305 8.46 29.11 1.16
N THR A 306 9.74 29.47 1.29
CA THR A 306 10.27 30.05 2.53
C THR A 306 9.86 31.51 2.72
N SER A 307 9.16 31.79 3.83
CA SER A 307 9.16 33.13 4.43
C SER A 307 10.37 33.22 5.37
N PRO A 308 11.32 34.16 5.17
CA PRO A 308 12.61 34.20 5.87
C PRO A 308 12.55 34.56 7.38
N GLN A 309 11.37 34.53 8.01
CA GLN A 309 11.13 35.06 9.37
C GLN A 309 10.67 34.01 10.39
N LEU A 310 10.67 32.71 10.08
CA LEU A 310 10.21 31.69 11.02
C LEU A 310 11.36 31.14 11.86
N GLU A 311 11.17 31.05 13.17
CA GLU A 311 12.10 30.40 14.10
C GLU A 311 12.14 28.89 13.88
N GLU A 312 13.34 28.31 13.97
CA GLU A 312 13.54 26.86 13.94
C GLU A 312 12.90 26.21 15.17
N MET A 313 12.09 25.17 14.93
CA MET A 313 11.48 24.36 15.99
C MET A 313 12.04 22.94 15.98
N ASP A 314 12.20 22.40 17.18
CA ASP A 314 12.48 20.98 17.41
C ASP A 314 11.24 20.15 17.05
N VAL A 315 11.43 19.11 16.23
CA VAL A 315 10.33 18.34 15.64
C VAL A 315 9.50 17.59 16.67
N ASP A 316 10.14 17.06 17.72
CA ASP A 316 9.45 16.35 18.79
C ASP A 316 8.61 17.31 19.64
N SER A 317 9.13 18.53 19.87
CA SER A 317 8.41 19.60 20.55
C SER A 317 7.17 20.05 19.75
N LEU A 318 7.29 20.19 18.43
CA LEU A 318 6.17 20.51 17.55
C LEU A 318 5.09 19.42 17.59
N LEU A 319 5.48 18.14 17.54
CA LEU A 319 4.53 17.03 17.64
C LEU A 319 3.76 17.07 18.96
N ASN A 320 4.45 17.33 20.08
CA ASN A 320 3.80 17.41 21.39
C ASN A 320 2.75 18.52 21.46
N LEU A 321 3.03 19.68 20.85
CA LEU A 321 2.06 20.78 20.72
C LEU A 321 0.83 20.37 19.88
N LEU A 322 1.06 19.69 18.75
CA LEU A 322 -0.05 19.21 17.91
C LEU A 322 -0.91 18.19 18.65
N LYS A 323 -0.30 17.26 19.39
CA LYS A 323 -1.03 16.27 20.19
C LYS A 323 -1.92 16.91 21.25
N GLN A 324 -1.48 17.99 21.88
CA GLN A 324 -2.29 18.74 22.86
C GLN A 324 -3.52 19.41 22.25
N SER A 325 -3.52 19.65 20.92
CA SER A 325 -4.66 20.23 20.21
C SER A 325 -5.68 19.21 19.70
N ILE A 326 -5.42 17.92 19.88
CA ILE A 326 -6.35 16.84 19.50
C ILE A 326 -7.46 16.76 20.56
N ASP A 327 -8.71 16.95 20.13
CA ASP A 327 -9.87 16.72 21.00
C ASP A 327 -10.16 15.21 21.10
N GLY A 328 -9.78 14.63 22.24
CA GLY A 328 -9.97 13.20 22.53
C GLY A 328 -11.43 12.74 22.64
N ASN A 329 -12.41 13.65 22.63
CA ASN A 329 -13.83 13.30 22.67
C ASN A 329 -14.45 13.11 21.28
N THR A 330 -13.69 13.31 20.20
CA THR A 330 -14.22 13.23 18.83
C THR A 330 -14.09 11.82 18.28
N VAL A 331 -15.21 11.21 17.89
CA VAL A 331 -15.25 9.86 17.25
C VAL A 331 -14.91 9.95 15.75
N ILE A 332 -14.73 11.16 15.22
CA ILE A 332 -14.46 11.43 13.81
C ILE A 332 -12.94 11.54 13.61
N PRO A 333 -12.36 10.87 12.59
CA PRO A 333 -10.96 11.05 12.22
C PRO A 333 -10.64 12.54 12.04
N THR A 334 -9.73 13.04 12.87
CA THR A 334 -9.39 14.47 12.90
C THR A 334 -7.99 14.66 12.34
N CYS A 335 -7.85 15.54 11.36
CA CYS A 335 -6.55 15.96 10.85
C CYS A 335 -6.12 17.25 11.57
N VAL A 336 -5.01 17.17 12.30
CA VAL A 336 -4.37 18.34 12.92
C VAL A 336 -3.11 18.67 12.15
N SER A 337 -3.02 19.91 11.66
CA SER A 337 -1.86 20.41 10.92
C SER A 337 -1.23 21.60 11.64
N SER A 338 0.10 21.67 11.61
CA SER A 338 0.83 22.83 12.12
C SER A 338 0.82 23.97 11.11
N LYS A 339 1.16 25.18 11.58
CA LYS A 339 1.74 26.20 10.70
C LYS A 339 3.12 25.74 10.21
N VAL A 340 3.64 26.45 9.22
CA VAL A 340 4.92 26.13 8.58
C VAL A 340 6.05 26.54 9.52
N HIS A 341 6.92 25.60 9.87
CA HIS A 341 8.09 25.88 10.71
C HIS A 341 9.34 25.26 10.09
N PRO A 342 10.48 25.98 10.05
CA PRO A 342 11.78 25.37 9.84
C PRO A 342 12.04 24.34 10.94
N ILE A 343 12.45 23.13 10.55
CA ILE A 343 12.68 22.04 11.51
C ILE A 343 14.18 21.84 11.66
N ALA A 344 14.68 21.97 12.89
CA ALA A 344 16.06 21.68 13.23
C ALA A 344 16.21 20.24 13.72
N LEU A 345 17.14 19.48 13.14
CA LEU A 345 17.68 18.28 13.77
C LEU A 345 18.83 18.71 14.70
N LYS A 346 18.78 18.31 15.98
CA LYS A 346 19.92 18.49 16.88
C LYS A 346 21.15 17.80 16.27
N ARG A 347 22.11 18.59 15.77
CA ARG A 347 23.34 18.15 15.06
C ARG A 347 24.22 17.14 15.79
N LYS A 348 23.92 16.76 17.04
CA LYS A 348 24.74 15.85 17.86
C LYS A 348 24.57 14.36 17.56
N MET A 349 23.71 13.94 16.62
CA MET A 349 23.30 12.52 16.51
C MET A 349 23.71 11.77 15.25
N PHE A 350 24.49 12.37 14.34
CA PHE A 350 25.05 11.64 13.20
C PHE A 350 26.56 11.47 13.40
N LYS A 351 26.99 10.32 13.96
CA LYS A 351 28.35 9.83 13.73
C LYS A 351 28.34 9.11 12.39
N THR A 352 29.21 9.59 11.51
CA THR A 352 29.57 9.05 10.18
C THR A 352 29.94 7.58 10.22
#